data_AF-A0A6J4LBR3-F1
#
_entry.id   AF-A0A6J4LBR3-F1
#
_cell.length_a   1.000
_cell.length_b   1.000
_cell.length_c   1.000
_cell.angle_alpha   90.00
_cell.angle_beta   90.00
_cell.angle_gamma   90.00
#
_symmetry.space_group_name_H-M   'P 1'
#
loop_
_entity.id
_entity.type
_entity.pdbx_description
1 polymer ?
#
loop_
_entity_poly.entity_id
_entity_poly.type
_entity_poly.pdbx_seq_one_letter_code
_entity_poly.pdbx_strand_id
1 'polypeptide(L)' 'MGRGRAKAKQTKVARDLKYRTHETDFGALAQELHGGSGSPPPPNEDPVVDDDDGVDTAERE' A
#
# COMPACT_ATOMS: atom_id res chain seq x y z
N MET A 1 -7.50 4.46 -32.66
CA MET A 1 -7.80 3.00 -32.71
C MET A 1 -7.11 2.16 -31.60
N GLY A 2 -6.74 2.74 -30.44
CA GLY A 2 -5.99 1.99 -29.39
C GLY A 2 -6.77 1.70 -28.08
N ARG A 3 -7.88 2.40 -27.82
CA ARG A 3 -8.60 2.32 -26.53
C ARG A 3 -9.22 0.94 -26.25
N GLY A 4 -9.72 0.23 -27.26
CA GLY A 4 -10.36 -1.08 -27.07
C GLY A 4 -9.40 -2.15 -26.53
N ARG A 5 -8.15 -2.18 -27.04
CA ARG A 5 -7.12 -3.12 -26.59
C ARG A 5 -6.64 -2.80 -25.18
N ALA A 6 -6.45 -1.52 -24.86
CA ALA A 6 -6.10 -1.09 -23.51
C ALA A 6 -7.21 -1.46 -22.52
N LYS A 7 -8.47 -1.16 -22.84
CA LYS A 7 -9.63 -1.52 -22.01
C LYS A 7 -9.72 -3.04 -21.78
N ALA A 8 -9.54 -3.84 -22.84
CA ALA A 8 -9.56 -5.30 -22.72
C ALA A 8 -8.45 -5.82 -21.80
N LYS A 9 -7.22 -5.28 -21.91
CA LYS A 9 -6.12 -5.63 -21.01
C LYS A 9 -6.43 -5.28 -19.56
N GLN A 10 -6.97 -4.08 -19.32
CA GLN A 10 -7.33 -3.63 -17.97
C GLN A 10 -8.45 -4.48 -17.35
N THR A 11 -9.48 -4.83 -18.12
CA THR A 11 -10.55 -5.72 -17.64
C THR A 11 -10.04 -7.12 -17.31
N LYS A 12 -9.08 -7.64 -18.08
CA LYS A 12 -8.43 -8.92 -17.76
C LYS A 12 -7.66 -8.84 -16.44
N VAL A 13 -6.78 -7.85 -16.30
CA VAL A 13 -6.00 -7.63 -15.06
C VAL A 13 -6.91 -7.46 -13.85
N ALA A 14 -7.98 -6.66 -13.97
CA ALA A 14 -8.93 -6.45 -12.89
C ALA A 14 -9.70 -7.74 -12.51
N ARG A 15 -10.05 -8.58 -13.49
CA ARG A 15 -10.69 -9.87 -13.22
C ARG A 15 -9.73 -10.81 -12.51
N ASP A 16 -8.50 -10.92 -13.01
CA ASP A 16 -7.46 -11.75 -12.40
C ASP A 16 -7.18 -11.30 -10.95
N LEU A 17 -7.15 -9.99 -10.69
CA LEU A 17 -6.99 -9.44 -9.36
C LEU A 17 -8.20 -9.72 -8.43
N LYS A 18 -9.43 -9.61 -8.97
CA LYS A 18 -10.66 -9.79 -8.19
C LYS A 18 -10.94 -11.25 -7.84
N TYR A 19 -10.64 -12.16 -8.76
CA TYR A 19 -11.01 -13.58 -8.63
C TYR A 19 -9.80 -14.50 -8.47
N ARG A 20 -8.58 -13.96 -8.29
CA ARG A 20 -7.47 -14.79 -7.79
C ARG A 20 -7.82 -15.27 -6.39
N THR A 21 -7.88 -16.58 -6.23
CA THR A 21 -7.88 -17.21 -4.92
C THR A 21 -6.45 -17.21 -4.42
N HIS A 22 -6.18 -16.49 -3.34
CA HIS A 22 -4.91 -16.59 -2.65
C HIS A 22 -4.90 -17.88 -1.85
N GLU A 23 -3.95 -18.77 -2.14
CA GLU A 23 -3.57 -19.82 -1.21
C GLU A 23 -2.72 -19.16 -0.13
N THR A 24 -3.35 -18.85 1.01
CA THR A 24 -2.63 -18.38 2.20
C THR A 24 -1.99 -19.58 2.87
N ASP A 25 -0.68 -19.51 3.13
CA ASP A 25 0.00 -20.50 3.95
C ASP A 25 -0.41 -20.32 5.42
N PHE A 26 -1.41 -21.10 5.83
CA PHE A 26 -1.90 -21.11 7.20
C PHE A 26 -0.84 -21.59 8.20
N GLY A 27 0.16 -22.36 7.75
CA GLY A 27 1.26 -22.83 8.60
C GLY A 27 2.19 -21.70 9.01
N ALA A 28 2.60 -20.86 8.06
CA ALA A 28 3.39 -19.66 8.34
C ALA A 28 2.62 -18.67 9.25
N LEU A 29 1.33 -18.45 8.99
CA LEU A 29 0.48 -17.59 9.81
C LEU A 29 0.35 -18.09 11.26
N ALA A 30 0.18 -19.40 11.44
CA ALA A 30 0.10 -20.00 12.77
C ALA A 30 1.43 -19.84 13.53
N GLN A 31 2.57 -19.99 12.87
CA GLN A 31 3.89 -19.79 13.49
C GLN A 31 4.08 -18.34 13.94
N GLU A 32 3.69 -17.35 13.16
CA GLU A 32 3.75 -15.93 13.57
C GLU A 32 2.81 -15.64 14.75
N LEU A 33 1.57 -16.12 14.69
CA LEU A 33 0.58 -15.91 15.75
C LEU A 33 1.00 -16.54 17.08
N HIS A 34 1.61 -17.72 17.03
CA HIS A 34 2.06 -18.44 18.22
C HIS A 34 3.51 -18.11 18.63
N GLY A 35 4.32 -17.53 17.74
CA GLY A 35 5.74 -17.25 17.95
C GLY A 35 6.07 -15.83 18.46
N GLY A 36 5.07 -14.96 18.67
CA GLY A 36 5.28 -13.52 18.91
C GLY A 36 5.35 -13.04 20.37
N SER A 37 5.29 -13.89 21.39
CA SER A 37 5.22 -13.41 22.79
C SER A 37 6.56 -13.00 23.42
N GLY A 38 7.62 -12.74 22.63
CA GLY A 38 8.99 -12.67 23.15
C GLY A 38 9.90 -11.54 22.68
N SER A 39 9.48 -10.63 21.80
CA SER A 39 10.36 -9.56 21.32
C SER A 39 9.72 -8.17 21.48
N PRO A 40 10.32 -7.26 22.28
CA PRO A 40 9.82 -5.90 22.39
C PRO A 40 10.06 -5.12 21.08
N PRO A 41 9.10 -4.30 20.62
CA PRO A 41 9.26 -3.49 19.42
C PRO A 41 10.39 -2.46 19.60
N PRO A 42 11.17 -2.15 18.55
CA PRO A 42 12.15 -1.08 18.60
C PRO A 42 11.46 0.28 18.79
N PRO A 43 12.08 1.23 19.50
CA PRO A 43 11.52 2.58 19.65
C PRO A 43 11.52 3.28 18.29
N ASN A 44 10.33 3.63 17.79
CA ASN A 44 10.16 4.42 16.58
C ASN A 44 10.48 5.88 16.93
N GLU A 45 11.57 6.41 16.38
CA GLU A 45 11.85 7.85 16.37
C GLU A 45 11.30 8.43 15.06
N ASP A 46 10.10 9.03 15.12
CA ASP A 46 9.53 9.77 13.99
C ASP A 46 10.26 11.12 13.83
N PRO A 47 10.80 11.46 12.64
CA PRO A 47 11.41 12.76 12.41
C PRO A 47 10.34 13.86 12.38
N VAL A 48 10.53 14.89 13.20
CA VAL A 48 9.73 16.12 13.16
C VAL A 48 10.00 16.83 11.83
N VAL A 49 8.94 17.06 11.04
CA VAL A 49 9.01 17.91 9.85
C VAL A 49 8.65 19.32 10.30
N ASP A 50 9.62 20.23 10.30
CA ASP A 50 9.36 21.66 10.44
C ASP A 50 8.70 22.14 9.13
N ASP A 51 7.38 22.33 9.16
CA ASP A 51 6.59 23.03 8.14
C ASP A 51 6.90 24.55 8.20
N ASP A 52 8.09 24.95 7.76
CA ASP A 52 8.45 26.36 7.50
C ASP A 52 8.88 26.47 6.03
N ASP A 53 7.92 26.73 5.12
CA ASP A 53 8.18 27.29 3.77
C ASP A 53 6.85 27.54 3.03
N GLY A 54 5.95 28.33 3.64
CA GLY A 54 4.67 28.73 3.07
C GLY A 54 4.60 30.20 2.68
N VAL A 55 5.55 30.70 1.88
CA VAL A 55 5.46 32.03 1.24
C VAL A 55 5.47 31.86 -0.29
N ASP A 56 4.39 32.25 -0.98
CA ASP A 56 4.42 33.18 -2.12
C ASP A 56 3.02 33.44 -2.74
N THR A 57 2.68 34.74 -2.82
CA THR A 57 1.80 35.46 -3.76
C THR A 57 0.37 35.00 -4.07
N ALA A 58 -0.60 35.56 -3.33
CA ALA A 58 -1.97 35.80 -3.84
C ALA A 58 -2.13 37.28 -4.25
N GLU A 59 -1.68 37.62 -5.46
CA GLU A 59 -1.95 38.89 -6.14
C GLU A 59 -2.57 38.56 -7.50
N ARG A 60 -3.91 38.42 -7.56
CA ARG A 60 -4.73 38.65 -8.76
C ARG A 60 -6.22 38.59 -8.42
N GLU A 61 -6.82 39.75 -8.15
CA GLU A 61 -8.13 40.15 -8.72
C GLU A 61 -8.33 41.67 -8.63
#